data_AF-U3Q7K6-F1
#
_entry.id   AF-U3Q7K6-F1
#
_cell.length_a   1.000
_cell.length_b   1.000
_cell.length_c   1.000
_cell.angle_alpha   90.00
_cell.angle_beta   90.00
_cell.angle_gamma   90.00
#
_symmetry.space_group_name_H-M   'P 1'
#
loop_
_entity.id
_entity.type
_entity.pdbx_description
1 polymer ?
#
loop_
_entity_poly.entity_id
_entity_poly.type
_entity_poly.pdbx_seq_one_letter_code
_entity_poly.pdbx_strand_id
1 'polypeptide(L)'
;MSPQAKAIFIISLILGSTITISSNHWAAAWAGLEINTLAVLPLISKSHHPRAIEAATKYFLVQATASVLVLFSGMTNAWYTGQWDITQLTHPTSCLVLTAAISMKLGLVPFHFWFPEVLQGSSLATGLLLSTAMKFPPITLLYMTSHSLNPTLLTVMAILSAALGGWMGLNQTQIRKIMAFSSISHLGWMAIIIIYNPKLTLLNFCLYTLMTAAVFLIFNSMKVVKLSTLMTAWTKMPSLSTILLLTLLSLAGLPPLTGFLPKWLIIQELTKQDMAPTAVAMSLLSLLGLFFYLRLAYCATITLPPHTTNHMKQWHVNKPVGTSVAILTTLSLVLLPISPIIASI
;
A
#
# COMPACT_ATOMS: atom_id res chain seq x y z
N MET A 1 -25.58 6.15 -2.25
CA MET A 1 -24.97 7.50 -2.10
C MET A 1 -25.28 8.31 -3.33
N SER A 2 -25.78 9.53 -3.15
CA SER A 2 -25.94 10.48 -4.26
C SER A 2 -24.57 10.82 -4.89
N PRO A 3 -24.52 11.15 -6.19
CA PRO A 3 -23.30 11.56 -6.85
C PRO A 3 -22.63 12.77 -6.17
N GLN A 4 -23.44 13.73 -5.69
CA GLN A 4 -22.98 14.91 -4.96
C GLN A 4 -22.30 14.53 -3.63
N ALA A 5 -22.91 13.66 -2.83
CA ALA A 5 -22.30 13.21 -1.58
C ALA A 5 -20.96 12.50 -1.86
N LYS A 6 -20.90 11.64 -2.90
CA LYS A 6 -19.65 10.99 -3.29
C LYS A 6 -18.57 12.00 -3.69
N ALA A 7 -18.93 13.06 -4.42
CA ALA A 7 -17.99 14.12 -4.79
C ALA A 7 -17.46 14.86 -3.56
N ILE A 8 -18.32 15.23 -2.60
CA ILE A 8 -17.93 15.89 -1.34
C ILE A 8 -16.92 15.02 -0.59
N PHE A 9 -17.19 13.71 -0.44
CA PHE A 9 -16.25 12.83 0.24
C PHE A 9 -14.90 12.75 -0.49
N ILE A 10 -14.88 12.63 -1.81
CA ILE A 10 -13.62 12.61 -2.58
C ILE A 10 -12.86 13.93 -2.42
N ILE A 11 -13.54 15.08 -2.49
CA ILE A 11 -12.93 16.40 -2.29
C ILE A 11 -12.35 16.50 -0.88
N SER A 12 -13.08 16.05 0.15
CA SER A 12 -12.56 16.06 1.52
C SER A 12 -11.34 15.16 1.72
N LEU A 13 -11.23 14.02 1.01
CA LEU A 13 -10.02 13.19 1.03
C LEU A 13 -8.82 13.89 0.39
N ILE A 14 -9.04 14.56 -0.74
CA ILE A 14 -7.99 15.34 -1.39
C ILE A 14 -7.57 16.48 -0.45
N LEU A 15 -8.54 17.22 0.11
CA LEU A 15 -8.29 18.32 1.04
C LEU A 15 -7.49 17.85 2.27
N GLY A 16 -7.90 16.76 2.92
CA GLY A 16 -7.20 16.21 4.06
C GLY A 16 -5.75 15.85 3.72
N SER A 17 -5.53 15.16 2.60
CA SER A 17 -4.17 14.86 2.13
C SER A 17 -3.34 16.12 1.80
N THR A 18 -3.92 17.13 1.16
CA THR A 18 -3.19 18.37 0.85
C THR A 18 -2.81 19.12 2.12
N ILE A 19 -3.70 19.21 3.10
CA ILE A 19 -3.44 19.89 4.38
C ILE A 19 -2.26 19.22 5.09
N THR A 20 -2.23 17.89 5.14
CA THR A 20 -1.12 17.15 5.78
C THR A 20 0.23 17.35 5.11
N ILE A 21 0.25 17.51 3.79
CA ILE A 21 1.49 17.61 3.02
C ILE A 21 2.04 19.03 3.06
N SER A 22 1.16 20.04 3.09
CA SER A 22 1.56 21.44 3.13
C SER A 22 1.74 21.98 4.56
N SER A 23 1.32 21.24 5.59
CA SER A 23 1.37 21.71 6.97
C SER A 23 2.80 21.72 7.50
N ASN A 24 3.18 22.79 8.21
CA ASN A 24 4.39 22.85 9.02
C ASN A 24 4.11 22.60 10.52
N HIS A 25 2.85 22.73 10.95
CA HIS A 25 2.41 22.65 12.35
C HIS A 25 1.73 21.31 12.65
N TRP A 26 2.07 20.66 13.78
CA TRP A 26 1.54 19.34 14.18
C TRP A 26 0.00 19.28 14.23
N ALA A 27 -0.65 20.30 14.80
CA ALA A 27 -2.12 20.35 14.87
C ALA A 27 -2.79 20.36 13.48
N ALA A 28 -2.19 21.05 12.50
CA ALA A 28 -2.70 21.07 11.12
C ALA A 28 -2.50 19.72 10.43
N ALA A 29 -1.34 19.09 10.61
CA ALA A 29 -1.07 17.74 10.14
C ALA A 29 -2.08 16.73 10.74
N TRP A 30 -2.37 16.81 12.03
CA TRP A 30 -3.39 15.97 12.64
C TRP A 30 -4.78 16.22 12.06
N ALA A 31 -5.19 17.49 11.91
CA ALA A 31 -6.50 17.82 11.36
C ALA A 31 -6.67 17.24 9.93
N GLY A 32 -5.64 17.33 9.09
CA GLY A 32 -5.67 16.71 7.76
C GLY A 32 -5.78 15.18 7.81
N LEU A 33 -5.08 14.52 8.74
CA LEU A 33 -5.21 13.08 8.96
C LEU A 33 -6.62 12.70 9.42
N GLU A 34 -7.23 13.45 10.33
CA GLU A 34 -8.60 13.19 10.81
C GLU A 34 -9.63 13.36 9.71
N ILE A 35 -9.54 14.43 8.91
CA ILE A 35 -10.40 14.65 7.75
C ILE A 35 -10.33 13.43 6.82
N ASN A 36 -9.13 12.89 6.58
CA ASN A 36 -8.96 11.66 5.79
C ASN A 36 -9.66 10.46 6.43
N THR A 37 -9.53 10.25 7.75
CA THR A 37 -10.19 9.12 8.40
C THR A 37 -11.71 9.20 8.26
N LEU A 38 -12.30 10.36 8.54
CA LEU A 38 -13.74 10.57 8.52
C LEU A 38 -14.31 10.48 7.10
N ALA A 39 -13.61 11.04 6.12
CA ALA A 39 -14.06 11.04 4.74
C ALA A 39 -14.06 9.66 4.07
N VAL A 40 -13.20 8.72 4.51
CA VAL A 40 -13.15 7.35 3.97
C VAL A 40 -14.27 6.47 4.50
N LEU A 41 -14.76 6.69 5.73
CA LEU A 41 -15.75 5.79 6.36
C LEU A 41 -16.99 5.52 5.50
N PRO A 42 -17.65 6.54 4.91
CA PRO A 42 -18.84 6.33 4.08
C PRO A 42 -18.53 5.59 2.77
N LEU A 43 -17.29 5.68 2.27
CA LEU A 43 -16.85 4.93 1.10
C LEU A 43 -16.68 3.44 1.43
N ILE A 44 -16.15 3.11 2.62
CA ILE A 44 -16.04 1.71 3.08
C ILE A 44 -17.42 1.09 3.28
N SER A 45 -18.33 1.79 3.97
CA SER A 45 -19.66 1.29 4.32
C SER A 45 -20.70 1.37 3.20
N LYS A 46 -20.31 1.78 1.98
CA LYS A 46 -21.19 2.00 0.81
C LYS A 46 -22.12 0.83 0.48
N SER A 47 -21.71 -0.41 0.73
CA SER A 47 -22.52 -1.59 0.43
C SER A 47 -23.58 -1.92 1.49
N HIS A 48 -23.54 -1.26 2.65
CA HIS A 48 -24.43 -1.47 3.81
C HIS A 48 -24.51 -2.93 4.32
N HIS A 49 -23.60 -3.80 3.88
CA HIS A 49 -23.51 -5.18 4.34
C HIS A 49 -22.81 -5.24 5.70
N PRO A 50 -23.14 -6.18 6.62
CA PRO A 50 -22.52 -6.28 7.94
C PRO A 50 -20.98 -6.31 7.89
N ARG A 51 -20.39 -7.04 6.94
CA ARG A 51 -18.92 -7.02 6.71
C ARG A 51 -18.33 -5.64 6.39
N ALA A 52 -19.08 -4.79 5.69
CA ALA A 52 -18.61 -3.43 5.37
C ALA A 52 -18.71 -2.51 6.59
N ILE A 53 -19.71 -2.72 7.45
CA ILE A 53 -19.87 -2.01 8.73
C ILE A 53 -18.76 -2.45 9.71
N GLU A 54 -18.48 -3.75 9.79
CA GLU A 54 -17.36 -4.28 10.59
C GLU A 54 -16.00 -3.72 10.10
N ALA A 55 -15.78 -3.66 8.78
CA ALA A 55 -14.58 -3.05 8.22
C ALA A 55 -14.49 -1.55 8.56
N ALA A 56 -15.59 -0.80 8.47
CA ALA A 56 -15.60 0.62 8.79
C ALA A 56 -15.33 0.88 10.28
N THR A 57 -15.91 0.07 11.18
CA THR A 57 -15.69 0.18 12.64
C THR A 57 -14.25 -0.17 13.03
N LYS A 58 -13.69 -1.27 12.48
CA LYS A 58 -12.27 -1.63 12.69
C LYS A 58 -11.31 -0.55 12.19
N TYR A 59 -11.57 0.00 11.01
CA TYR A 59 -10.79 1.11 10.46
C TYR A 59 -10.86 2.33 11.37
N PHE A 60 -12.06 2.74 11.78
CA PHE A 60 -12.25 3.91 12.63
C PHE A 60 -11.49 3.80 13.94
N LEU A 61 -11.65 2.69 14.68
CA LEU A 61 -11.03 2.50 15.98
C LEU A 61 -9.50 2.57 15.91
N VAL A 62 -8.89 1.87 14.95
CA VAL A 62 -7.43 1.89 14.81
C VAL A 62 -6.93 3.25 14.32
N GLN A 63 -7.61 3.88 13.38
CA GLN A 63 -7.15 5.14 12.82
C GLN A 63 -7.32 6.33 13.77
N ALA A 64 -8.37 6.31 14.60
CA ALA A 64 -8.62 7.31 15.64
C ALA A 64 -7.62 7.18 16.80
N THR A 65 -7.32 5.95 17.24
CA THR A 65 -6.26 5.75 18.24
C THR A 65 -4.90 6.20 17.71
N ALA A 66 -4.58 5.89 16.46
CA ALA A 66 -3.35 6.33 15.83
C ALA A 66 -3.27 7.86 15.66
N SER A 67 -4.36 8.55 15.34
CA SER A 67 -4.35 10.01 15.22
C SER A 67 -4.22 10.71 16.57
N VAL A 68 -4.85 10.19 17.63
CA VAL A 68 -4.64 10.68 19.00
C VAL A 68 -3.18 10.51 19.42
N LEU A 69 -2.53 9.40 19.07
CA LEU A 69 -1.10 9.20 19.34
C LEU A 69 -0.20 10.17 18.56
N VAL A 70 -0.57 10.54 17.32
CA VAL A 70 0.15 11.61 16.59
C VAL A 70 0.07 12.93 17.35
N LEU A 71 -1.13 13.36 17.79
CA LEU A 71 -1.23 14.58 18.62
C LEU A 71 -0.47 14.46 19.93
N PHE A 72 -0.50 13.30 20.58
CA PHE A 72 0.22 13.07 21.82
C PHE A 72 1.74 13.19 21.63
N SER A 73 2.29 12.70 20.52
CA SER A 73 3.70 12.92 20.18
C SER A 73 4.03 14.41 19.96
N GLY A 74 3.14 15.15 19.30
CA GLY A 74 3.30 16.60 19.11
C GLY A 74 3.23 17.38 20.42
N MET A 75 2.27 17.07 21.29
CA MET A 75 2.11 17.71 22.60
C MET A 75 3.29 17.44 23.53
N THR A 76 3.76 16.19 23.59
CA THR A 76 4.93 15.85 24.40
C THR A 76 6.19 16.56 23.89
N ASN A 77 6.38 16.65 22.56
CA ASN A 77 7.48 17.41 21.98
C ASN A 77 7.38 18.90 22.34
N ALA A 78 6.21 19.50 22.15
CA ALA A 78 5.96 20.91 22.46
C ALA A 78 6.12 21.24 23.95
N TRP A 79 5.83 20.29 24.84
CA TRP A 79 6.09 20.44 26.27
C TRP A 79 7.58 20.64 26.57
N TYR A 80 8.46 19.94 25.84
CA TYR A 80 9.91 20.03 26.04
C TYR A 80 10.57 21.18 25.27
N THR A 81 10.16 21.43 24.02
CA THR A 81 10.82 22.43 23.15
C THR A 81 10.08 23.76 23.06
N GLY A 82 8.81 23.82 23.47
CA GLY A 82 7.94 24.98 23.30
C GLY A 82 7.49 25.23 21.87
N GLN A 83 7.82 24.35 20.91
CA GLN A 83 7.52 24.53 19.48
C GLN A 83 6.64 23.40 18.92
N TRP A 84 5.81 23.75 17.94
CA TRP A 84 4.86 22.83 17.29
C TRP A 84 5.23 22.49 15.84
N ASP A 85 6.46 22.81 15.44
CA ASP A 85 6.96 22.53 14.10
C ASP A 85 7.23 21.03 13.90
N ILE A 86 6.87 20.51 12.72
CA ILE A 86 7.00 19.09 12.38
C ILE A 86 8.46 18.65 12.26
N THR A 87 9.33 19.51 11.76
CA THR A 87 10.75 19.19 11.50
C THR A 87 11.58 19.09 12.79
N GLN A 88 11.10 19.65 13.90
CA GLN A 88 11.85 19.74 15.16
C GLN A 88 11.37 18.70 16.19
N LEU A 89 11.37 17.42 15.82
CA LEU A 89 11.19 16.33 16.78
C LEU A 89 12.51 15.98 17.43
N THR A 90 12.65 16.31 18.71
CA THR A 90 13.93 16.15 19.43
C THR A 90 13.84 15.13 20.57
N HIS A 91 12.69 15.05 21.25
CA HIS A 91 12.57 14.19 22.42
C HIS A 91 12.42 12.70 22.02
N PRO A 92 13.23 11.78 22.56
CA PRO A 92 13.22 10.38 22.11
C PRO A 92 11.87 9.69 22.34
N THR A 93 11.13 10.05 23.40
CA THR A 93 9.80 9.46 23.63
C THR A 93 8.77 9.95 22.62
N SER A 94 8.82 11.21 22.17
CA SER A 94 7.89 11.72 21.16
C SER A 94 8.18 11.07 19.79
N CYS A 95 9.45 10.86 19.44
CA CYS A 95 9.84 10.10 18.25
C CYS A 95 9.35 8.65 18.27
N LEU A 96 9.45 7.96 19.43
CA LEU A 96 8.94 6.60 19.59
C LEU A 96 7.41 6.53 19.49
N VAL A 97 6.71 7.48 20.11
CA VAL A 97 5.24 7.55 20.00
C VAL A 97 4.83 7.86 18.57
N LEU A 98 5.50 8.79 17.89
CA LEU A 98 5.19 9.13 16.50
C LEU A 98 5.41 7.93 15.56
N THR A 99 6.56 7.26 15.68
CA THR A 99 6.84 6.06 14.87
C THR A 99 5.79 4.99 15.09
N ALA A 100 5.38 4.72 16.33
CA ALA A 100 4.28 3.81 16.63
C ALA A 100 2.96 4.28 16.01
N ALA A 101 2.61 5.56 16.16
CA ALA A 101 1.36 6.13 15.63
C ALA A 101 1.28 6.03 14.10
N ILE A 102 2.33 6.41 13.39
CA ILE A 102 2.36 6.32 11.93
C ILE A 102 2.40 4.85 11.48
N SER A 103 3.10 3.98 12.21
CA SER A 103 3.11 2.55 11.91
C SER A 103 1.71 1.91 12.02
N MET A 104 0.90 2.33 13.00
CA MET A 104 -0.52 1.97 13.09
C MET A 104 -1.32 2.47 11.89
N LYS A 105 -1.13 3.73 11.47
CA LYS A 105 -1.83 4.31 10.31
C LYS A 105 -1.52 3.58 9.01
N LEU A 106 -0.27 3.18 8.81
CA LEU A 106 0.18 2.48 7.59
C LEU A 106 -0.16 0.98 7.60
N GLY A 107 -0.33 0.40 8.78
CA GLY A 107 -0.53 -1.05 8.97
C GLY A 107 0.78 -1.84 8.97
N LEU A 108 1.87 -1.25 9.48
CA LEU A 108 3.14 -1.94 9.71
C LEU A 108 3.01 -2.92 10.89
N VAL A 109 3.89 -3.92 10.96
CA VAL A 109 3.91 -4.89 12.06
C VAL A 109 4.52 -4.21 13.30
N PRO A 110 3.92 -4.35 14.50
CA PRO A 110 2.87 -5.30 14.91
C PRO A 110 1.41 -4.91 14.62
N PHE A 111 1.14 -3.66 14.26
CA PHE A 111 -0.22 -3.10 14.11
C PHE A 111 -0.95 -3.44 12.80
N HIS A 112 -0.52 -4.49 12.11
CA HIS A 112 -0.99 -4.86 10.78
C HIS A 112 -2.39 -5.52 10.72
N PHE A 113 -2.91 -6.02 11.85
CA PHE A 113 -4.11 -6.89 11.89
C PHE A 113 -5.36 -6.29 11.26
N TRP A 114 -5.56 -4.97 11.38
CA TRP A 114 -6.74 -4.30 10.83
C TRP A 114 -6.74 -4.30 9.30
N PHE A 115 -5.57 -4.20 8.66
CA PHE A 115 -5.49 -3.88 7.24
C PHE A 115 -6.08 -4.97 6.33
N PRO A 116 -5.75 -6.28 6.49
CA PRO A 116 -6.34 -7.35 5.69
C PRO A 116 -7.86 -7.50 5.89
N GLU A 117 -8.36 -7.24 7.10
CA GLU A 117 -9.78 -7.37 7.41
C GLU A 117 -10.61 -6.24 6.79
N VAL A 118 -10.12 -5.00 6.90
CA VAL A 118 -10.77 -3.83 6.30
C VAL A 118 -10.81 -3.95 4.78
N LEU A 119 -9.69 -4.35 4.15
CA LEU A 119 -9.65 -4.59 2.70
C LEU A 119 -10.60 -5.71 2.27
N GLN A 120 -10.78 -6.76 3.08
CA GLN A 120 -11.68 -7.85 2.73
C GLN A 120 -13.15 -7.41 2.76
N GLY A 121 -13.55 -6.55 3.71
CA GLY A 121 -14.90 -6.01 3.85
C GLY A 121 -15.23 -4.88 2.87
N SER A 122 -14.23 -4.27 2.24
CA SER A 122 -14.41 -3.17 1.29
C SER A 122 -14.56 -3.64 -0.17
N SER A 123 -15.05 -2.75 -1.03
CA SER A 123 -15.04 -2.95 -2.48
C SER A 123 -13.62 -2.87 -3.05
N LEU A 124 -13.38 -3.38 -4.27
CA LEU A 124 -12.05 -3.29 -4.91
C LEU A 124 -11.61 -1.84 -5.15
N ALA A 125 -12.54 -0.97 -5.55
CA ALA A 125 -12.23 0.45 -5.80
C ALA A 125 -11.87 1.21 -4.51
N THR A 126 -12.52 0.88 -3.39
CA THR A 126 -12.18 1.49 -2.10
C THR A 126 -10.95 0.85 -1.48
N GLY A 127 -10.71 -0.43 -1.74
CA GLY A 127 -9.47 -1.12 -1.40
C GLY A 127 -8.26 -0.51 -2.10
N LEU A 128 -8.39 -0.13 -3.37
CA LEU A 128 -7.37 0.64 -4.09
C LEU A 128 -7.03 1.94 -3.34
N LEU A 129 -8.05 2.74 -3.04
CA LEU A 129 -7.90 4.03 -2.34
C LEU A 129 -7.23 3.88 -0.96
N LEU A 130 -7.60 2.85 -0.20
CA LEU A 130 -6.98 2.51 1.09
C LEU A 130 -5.51 2.06 0.94
N SER A 131 -5.20 1.34 -0.13
CA SER A 131 -3.85 0.81 -0.39
C SER A 131 -2.87 1.84 -0.95
N THR A 132 -3.36 2.93 -1.56
CA THR A 132 -2.56 3.97 -2.21
C THR A 132 -2.72 5.33 -1.54
N ALA A 133 -3.80 6.06 -1.85
CA ALA A 133 -3.98 7.46 -1.46
C ALA A 133 -3.94 7.67 0.06
N MET A 134 -4.53 6.76 0.85
CA MET A 134 -4.51 6.88 2.32
C MET A 134 -3.15 6.63 2.95
N LYS A 135 -2.23 5.97 2.25
CA LYS A 135 -0.86 5.74 2.73
C LYS A 135 0.08 6.90 2.43
N PHE A 136 -0.32 7.84 1.56
CA PHE A 136 0.53 8.96 1.16
C PHE A 136 0.75 9.98 2.31
N PRO A 137 -0.30 10.51 2.98
CA PRO A 137 -0.12 11.45 4.10
C PRO A 137 0.77 10.94 5.25
N PRO A 138 0.63 9.69 5.72
CA PRO A 138 1.51 9.22 6.79
C PRO A 138 2.96 8.99 6.32
N ILE A 139 3.18 8.62 5.05
CA ILE A 139 4.54 8.49 4.49
C ILE A 139 5.20 9.88 4.37
N THR A 140 4.46 10.92 4.00
CA THR A 140 5.03 12.28 3.94
C THR A 140 5.41 12.80 5.33
N LEU A 141 4.66 12.44 6.38
CA LEU A 141 5.06 12.77 7.76
C LEU A 141 6.33 12.02 8.18
N LEU A 142 6.48 10.74 7.84
CA LEU A 142 7.74 10.03 8.09
C LEU A 142 8.91 10.63 7.28
N TYR A 143 8.65 11.09 6.06
CA TYR A 143 9.65 11.76 5.23
C TYR A 143 10.15 13.04 5.91
N MET A 144 9.23 13.91 6.35
CA MET A 144 9.56 15.17 7.03
C MET A 144 10.29 14.97 8.37
N THR A 145 10.04 13.84 9.04
CA THR A 145 10.60 13.55 10.37
C THR A 145 11.76 12.55 10.34
N SER A 146 12.22 12.14 9.16
CA SER A 146 13.19 11.05 8.93
C SER A 146 14.46 11.15 9.78
N HIS A 147 14.99 12.35 10.00
CA HIS A 147 16.20 12.60 10.79
C HIS A 147 16.04 12.28 12.29
N SER A 148 14.81 12.29 12.82
CA SER A 148 14.52 12.14 14.25
C SER A 148 14.10 10.72 14.64
N LEU A 149 13.93 9.82 13.68
CA LEU A 149 13.38 8.48 13.91
C LEU A 149 14.46 7.52 14.46
N ASN A 150 14.04 6.61 15.34
CA ASN A 150 14.94 5.59 15.87
C ASN A 150 15.20 4.49 14.81
N PRO A 151 16.47 4.28 14.37
CA PRO A 151 16.80 3.29 13.35
C PRO A 151 16.56 1.85 13.80
N THR A 152 16.80 1.53 15.07
CA THR A 152 16.65 0.17 15.59
C THR A 152 15.19 -0.28 15.56
N LEU A 153 14.27 0.56 16.02
CA LEU A 153 12.84 0.26 16.00
C LEU A 153 12.34 0.07 14.57
N LEU A 154 12.72 0.97 13.67
CA LEU A 154 12.21 0.98 12.31
C LEU A 154 12.71 -0.21 11.48
N THR A 155 13.99 -0.57 11.64
CA THR A 155 14.56 -1.75 10.99
C THR A 155 13.91 -3.04 11.47
N VAL A 156 13.63 -3.17 12.78
CA VAL A 156 12.90 -4.31 13.33
C VAL A 156 11.47 -4.39 12.79
N MET A 157 10.71 -3.29 12.79
CA MET A 157 9.35 -3.25 12.24
C MET A 157 9.32 -3.59 10.74
N ALA A 158 10.33 -3.15 10.00
CA ALA A 158 10.44 -3.40 8.58
C ALA A 158 10.76 -4.87 8.24
N ILE A 159 11.69 -5.50 8.95
CA ILE A 159 12.00 -6.93 8.77
C ILE A 159 10.77 -7.78 9.13
N LEU A 160 10.12 -7.45 10.26
CA LEU A 160 8.91 -8.16 10.70
C LEU A 160 7.74 -7.99 9.73
N SER A 161 7.56 -6.80 9.13
CA SER A 161 6.52 -6.56 8.13
C SER A 161 6.80 -7.27 6.80
N ALA A 162 8.06 -7.35 6.36
CA ALA A 162 8.44 -8.19 5.22
C ALA A 162 8.17 -9.68 5.49
N ALA A 163 8.54 -10.17 6.68
CA ALA A 163 8.36 -11.58 7.05
C ALA A 163 6.89 -11.98 7.18
N LEU A 164 6.11 -11.25 7.99
CA LEU A 164 4.69 -11.56 8.18
C LEU A 164 3.87 -11.29 6.93
N GLY A 165 4.19 -10.25 6.15
CA GLY A 165 3.57 -9.99 4.86
C GLY A 165 3.77 -11.16 3.89
N GLY A 166 4.98 -11.71 3.84
CA GLY A 166 5.29 -12.92 3.07
C GLY A 166 4.50 -14.14 3.55
N TRP A 167 4.69 -14.55 4.80
CA TRP A 167 4.11 -15.80 5.34
C TRP A 167 2.58 -15.80 5.35
N MET A 168 1.96 -14.73 5.84
CA MET A 168 0.50 -14.69 5.93
C MET A 168 -0.14 -14.59 4.54
N GLY A 169 0.54 -13.95 3.57
CA GLY A 169 0.07 -13.86 2.18
C GLY A 169 -0.08 -15.23 1.52
N LEU A 170 0.81 -16.18 1.81
CA LEU A 170 0.81 -17.53 1.23
C LEU A 170 -0.49 -18.30 1.51
N ASN A 171 -1.04 -18.14 2.71
CA ASN A 171 -2.20 -18.91 3.17
C ASN A 171 -3.55 -18.31 2.75
N GLN A 172 -3.57 -17.15 2.09
CA GLN A 172 -4.82 -16.50 1.71
C GLN A 172 -5.33 -16.97 0.35
N THR A 173 -6.65 -17.17 0.26
CA THR A 173 -7.35 -17.46 -1.02
C THR A 173 -8.15 -16.25 -1.54
N GLN A 174 -8.35 -15.24 -0.69
CA GLN A 174 -9.06 -14.02 -1.03
C GLN A 174 -8.07 -13.00 -1.60
N ILE A 175 -8.34 -12.51 -2.81
CA ILE A 175 -7.41 -11.61 -3.52
C ILE A 175 -7.18 -10.32 -2.73
N ARG A 176 -8.23 -9.77 -2.10
CA ARG A 176 -8.10 -8.54 -1.31
C ARG A 176 -7.17 -8.71 -0.11
N LYS A 177 -7.17 -9.87 0.55
CA LYS A 177 -6.22 -10.17 1.63
C LYS A 177 -4.81 -10.39 1.12
N ILE A 178 -4.63 -11.07 -0.02
CA ILE A 178 -3.31 -11.23 -0.64
C ILE A 178 -2.71 -9.86 -0.98
N MET A 179 -3.51 -8.98 -1.60
CA MET A 179 -3.09 -7.60 -1.87
C MET A 179 -2.82 -6.82 -0.58
N ALA A 180 -3.57 -7.06 0.49
CA ALA A 180 -3.30 -6.42 1.78
C ALA A 180 -1.92 -6.78 2.33
N PHE A 181 -1.58 -8.07 2.35
CA PHE A 181 -0.28 -8.57 2.81
C PHE A 181 0.87 -8.13 1.91
N SER A 182 0.64 -8.02 0.60
CA SER A 182 1.64 -7.40 -0.27
C SER A 182 1.96 -5.97 0.12
N SER A 183 0.96 -5.15 0.43
CA SER A 183 1.20 -3.77 0.86
C SER A 183 2.00 -3.71 2.15
N ILE A 184 1.81 -4.66 3.07
CA ILE A 184 2.55 -4.73 4.33
C ILE A 184 4.03 -5.04 4.04
N SER A 185 4.30 -5.98 3.12
CA SER A 185 5.69 -6.26 2.71
C SER A 185 6.36 -5.09 1.99
N HIS A 186 5.65 -4.38 1.11
CA HIS A 186 6.20 -3.21 0.41
C HIS A 186 6.43 -2.04 1.37
N LEU A 187 5.55 -1.85 2.36
CA LEU A 187 5.78 -0.86 3.42
C LEU A 187 7.00 -1.22 4.27
N GLY A 188 7.31 -2.49 4.48
CA GLY A 188 8.56 -2.91 5.12
C GLY A 188 9.80 -2.42 4.36
N TRP A 189 9.80 -2.56 3.03
CA TRP A 189 10.87 -2.01 2.18
C TRP A 189 10.97 -0.47 2.27
N MET A 190 9.83 0.22 2.34
CA MET A 190 9.81 1.68 2.52
C MET A 190 10.29 2.11 3.90
N ALA A 191 9.94 1.36 4.95
CA ALA A 191 10.33 1.68 6.33
C ALA A 191 11.85 1.56 6.54
N ILE A 192 12.52 0.55 5.99
CA ILE A 192 13.97 0.39 6.18
C ILE A 192 14.79 1.54 5.59
N ILE A 193 14.41 2.06 4.43
CA ILE A 193 15.25 3.02 3.70
C ILE A 193 14.99 4.48 4.14
N ILE A 194 13.92 4.78 4.87
CA ILE A 194 13.51 6.17 5.14
C ILE A 194 14.52 7.00 5.93
N ILE A 195 15.29 6.36 6.82
CA ILE A 195 16.29 7.04 7.64
C ILE A 195 17.55 7.32 6.81
N TYR A 196 17.91 6.42 5.91
CA TYR A 196 19.15 6.50 5.12
C TYR A 196 18.98 7.37 3.87
N ASN A 197 17.90 7.15 3.12
CA ASN A 197 17.60 7.92 1.92
C ASN A 197 16.08 8.09 1.77
N PRO A 198 15.50 9.18 2.31
CA PRO A 198 14.07 9.39 2.28
C PRO A 198 13.53 9.61 0.85
N LYS A 199 14.36 10.07 -0.11
CA LYS A 199 13.93 10.16 -1.51
C LYS A 199 13.62 8.80 -2.13
N LEU A 200 14.42 7.78 -1.82
CA LEU A 200 14.16 6.41 -2.30
C LEU A 200 12.86 5.82 -1.74
N THR A 201 12.42 6.24 -0.56
CA THR A 201 11.10 5.83 -0.05
C THR A 201 9.96 6.35 -0.89
N LEU A 202 10.03 7.63 -1.28
CA LEU A 202 9.04 8.28 -2.12
C LEU A 202 9.01 7.63 -3.50
N LEU A 203 10.19 7.35 -4.07
CA LEU A 203 10.29 6.61 -5.33
C LEU A 203 9.62 5.24 -5.24
N ASN A 204 9.94 4.45 -4.20
CA ASN A 204 9.35 3.14 -4.00
C ASN A 204 7.82 3.25 -3.81
N PHE A 205 7.35 4.26 -3.09
CA PHE A 205 5.91 4.51 -2.92
C PHE A 205 5.22 4.86 -4.24
N CYS A 206 5.80 5.72 -5.07
CA CYS A 206 5.27 6.07 -6.38
C CYS A 206 5.17 4.82 -7.29
N LEU A 207 6.22 4.00 -7.35
CA LEU A 207 6.20 2.76 -8.15
C LEU A 207 5.18 1.75 -7.60
N TYR A 208 5.13 1.58 -6.28
CA TYR A 208 4.15 0.72 -5.62
C TYR A 208 2.71 1.17 -5.89
N THR A 209 2.40 2.46 -5.79
CA THR A 209 1.04 2.97 -6.06
C THR A 209 0.64 2.76 -7.51
N LEU A 210 1.57 2.95 -8.45
CA LEU A 210 1.35 2.71 -9.88
C LEU A 210 1.05 1.23 -10.17
N MET A 211 1.88 0.32 -9.65
CA MET A 211 1.71 -1.13 -9.86
C MET A 211 0.42 -1.65 -9.19
N THR A 212 0.14 -1.24 -7.95
CA THR A 212 -1.08 -1.64 -7.25
C THR A 212 -2.34 -1.07 -7.90
N ALA A 213 -2.30 0.16 -8.43
CA ALA A 213 -3.40 0.72 -9.20
C ALA A 213 -3.70 -0.10 -10.45
N ALA A 214 -2.69 -0.51 -11.21
CA ALA A 214 -2.86 -1.40 -12.36
C ALA A 214 -3.56 -2.70 -11.95
N VAL A 215 -3.05 -3.38 -10.92
CA VAL A 215 -3.57 -4.69 -10.48
C VAL A 215 -5.01 -4.60 -9.93
N PHE A 216 -5.32 -3.60 -9.09
CA PHE A 216 -6.68 -3.43 -8.56
C PHE A 216 -7.70 -3.08 -9.66
N LEU A 217 -7.32 -2.26 -10.64
CA LEU A 217 -8.20 -1.91 -11.76
C LEU A 217 -8.46 -3.13 -12.67
N ILE A 218 -7.43 -3.95 -12.91
CA ILE A 218 -7.55 -5.22 -13.62
C ILE A 218 -8.49 -6.18 -12.87
N PHE A 219 -8.34 -6.32 -11.55
CA PHE A 219 -9.27 -7.16 -10.77
C PHE A 219 -10.69 -6.60 -10.78
N ASN A 220 -10.87 -5.28 -10.81
CA ASN A 220 -12.18 -4.65 -10.88
C ASN A 220 -12.86 -4.85 -12.24
N SER A 221 -12.11 -4.80 -13.35
CA SER A 221 -12.66 -5.07 -14.69
C SER A 221 -13.04 -6.55 -14.85
N MET A 222 -12.25 -7.49 -14.32
CA MET A 222 -12.60 -8.92 -14.29
C MET A 222 -13.63 -9.29 -13.21
N LYS A 223 -13.90 -8.41 -12.24
CA LYS A 223 -14.73 -8.66 -11.05
C LYS A 223 -14.28 -9.88 -10.24
N VAL A 224 -12.97 -10.07 -10.10
CA VAL A 224 -12.39 -11.24 -9.41
C VAL A 224 -12.15 -10.91 -7.95
N VAL A 225 -12.67 -11.76 -7.05
CA VAL A 225 -12.56 -11.59 -5.59
C VAL A 225 -11.83 -12.77 -4.94
N LYS A 226 -11.98 -13.97 -5.49
CA LYS A 226 -11.42 -15.22 -4.96
C LYS A 226 -10.47 -15.86 -5.97
N LEU A 227 -9.56 -16.69 -5.49
CA LEU A 227 -8.68 -17.48 -6.36
C LEU A 227 -9.47 -18.35 -7.36
N SER A 228 -10.56 -18.98 -6.93
CA SER A 228 -11.43 -19.79 -7.81
C SER A 228 -12.09 -19.00 -8.93
N THR A 229 -12.36 -17.70 -8.72
CA THR A 229 -12.87 -16.83 -9.79
C THR A 229 -11.77 -16.42 -10.75
N LEU A 230 -10.52 -16.32 -10.28
CA LEU A 230 -9.35 -15.97 -11.10
C LEU A 230 -9.01 -17.08 -12.08
N MET A 231 -9.07 -18.33 -11.61
CA MET A 231 -8.97 -19.56 -12.40
C MET A 231 -9.81 -19.55 -13.68
N THR A 232 -11.03 -19.00 -13.60
CA THR A 232 -11.96 -18.97 -14.75
C THR A 232 -11.85 -17.71 -15.61
N ALA A 233 -10.93 -16.79 -15.30
CA ALA A 233 -10.84 -15.50 -15.96
C ALA A 233 -10.18 -15.57 -17.35
N TRP A 234 -9.23 -16.49 -17.53
CA TRP A 234 -8.49 -16.67 -18.77
C TRP A 234 -9.41 -16.85 -19.99
N THR A 235 -10.41 -17.72 -19.90
CA THR A 235 -11.34 -17.98 -21.01
C THR A 235 -12.33 -16.86 -21.28
N LYS A 236 -12.41 -15.86 -20.40
CA LYS A 236 -13.29 -14.70 -20.59
C LYS A 236 -12.53 -13.54 -21.21
N MET A 237 -11.34 -13.24 -20.68
CA MET A 237 -10.55 -12.07 -21.08
C MET A 237 -9.05 -12.43 -21.10
N PRO A 238 -8.59 -13.23 -22.09
CA PRO A 238 -7.23 -13.76 -22.11
C PRO A 238 -6.15 -12.67 -22.13
N SER A 239 -6.38 -11.59 -22.86
CA SER A 239 -5.46 -10.45 -22.96
C SER A 239 -5.27 -9.73 -21.62
N LEU A 240 -6.32 -9.58 -20.83
CA LEU A 240 -6.22 -8.91 -19.54
C LEU A 240 -5.54 -9.82 -18.50
N SER A 241 -5.74 -11.14 -18.58
CA SER A 241 -5.05 -12.09 -17.71
C SER A 241 -3.55 -12.21 -17.99
N THR A 242 -3.10 -12.09 -19.25
CA THR A 242 -1.65 -12.02 -19.54
C THR A 242 -1.02 -10.74 -18.99
N ILE A 243 -1.70 -9.60 -19.12
CA ILE A 243 -1.25 -8.33 -18.53
C ILE A 243 -1.24 -8.41 -17.00
N LEU A 244 -2.25 -9.07 -16.39
CA LEU A 244 -2.26 -9.32 -14.95
C LEU A 244 -1.01 -10.10 -14.50
N LEU A 245 -0.65 -11.17 -15.22
CA LEU A 245 0.55 -11.95 -14.91
C LEU A 245 1.81 -11.05 -14.89
N LEU A 246 2.01 -10.27 -15.96
CA LEU A 246 3.18 -9.39 -16.06
C LEU A 246 3.21 -8.34 -14.94
N THR A 247 2.07 -7.74 -14.59
CA THR A 247 1.98 -6.76 -13.50
C THR A 247 2.14 -7.36 -12.10
N LEU A 248 1.71 -8.60 -11.87
CA LEU A 248 2.00 -9.31 -10.60
C LEU A 248 3.49 -9.66 -10.47
N LEU A 249 4.15 -10.02 -11.57
CA LEU A 249 5.59 -10.25 -11.60
C LEU A 249 6.38 -8.95 -11.37
N SER A 250 5.85 -7.80 -11.82
CA SER A 250 6.47 -6.51 -11.53
C SER A 250 6.36 -6.16 -10.04
N LEU A 251 5.20 -6.38 -9.40
CA LEU A 251 5.07 -6.26 -7.93
C LEU A 251 6.02 -7.19 -7.17
N ALA A 252 6.20 -8.42 -7.65
CA ALA A 252 7.17 -9.36 -7.08
C ALA A 252 8.61 -8.85 -7.19
N GLY A 253 8.89 -7.94 -8.13
CA GLY A 253 10.19 -7.30 -8.32
C GLY A 253 11.18 -8.22 -9.01
N LEU A 254 10.77 -8.88 -10.09
CA LEU A 254 11.67 -9.68 -10.94
C LEU A 254 12.36 -8.80 -12.00
N PRO A 255 13.67 -8.99 -12.27
CA PRO A 255 14.29 -8.44 -13.47
C PRO A 255 13.65 -9.13 -14.69
N PRO A 256 13.25 -8.44 -15.79
CA PRO A 256 13.54 -7.07 -16.26
C PRO A 256 12.45 -6.01 -15.98
N LEU A 257 11.58 -6.22 -14.98
CA LEU A 257 10.41 -5.37 -14.73
C LEU A 257 10.69 -4.22 -13.75
N THR A 258 9.86 -3.18 -13.79
CA THR A 258 10.05 -1.94 -13.02
C THR A 258 10.12 -2.13 -11.51
N GLY A 259 9.36 -3.06 -10.94
CA GLY A 259 9.35 -3.25 -9.48
C GLY A 259 10.63 -3.87 -8.92
N PHE A 260 11.55 -4.32 -9.77
CA PHE A 260 12.91 -4.68 -9.34
C PHE A 260 13.74 -3.44 -8.97
N LEU A 261 13.55 -2.32 -9.68
CA LEU A 261 14.28 -1.07 -9.50
C LEU A 261 14.33 -0.58 -8.04
N PRO A 262 13.20 -0.40 -7.33
CA PRO A 262 13.25 0.13 -5.97
C PRO A 262 13.94 -0.84 -5.01
N LYS A 263 13.72 -2.15 -5.14
CA LYS A 263 14.37 -3.15 -4.27
C LYS A 263 15.88 -3.16 -4.50
N TRP A 264 16.32 -3.08 -5.75
CA TRP A 264 17.73 -3.02 -6.11
C TRP A 264 18.43 -1.78 -5.55
N LEU A 265 17.85 -0.59 -5.75
CA LEU A 265 18.40 0.66 -5.21
C LEU A 265 18.43 0.68 -3.67
N ILE A 266 17.41 0.13 -3.01
CA ILE A 266 17.38 0.03 -1.55
C ILE A 266 18.51 -0.89 -1.05
N ILE A 267 18.71 -2.05 -1.68
CA ILE A 267 19.81 -2.95 -1.32
C ILE A 267 21.16 -2.24 -1.50
N GLN A 268 21.34 -1.50 -2.60
CA GLN A 268 22.56 -0.76 -2.86
C GLN A 268 22.85 0.27 -1.75
N GLU A 269 21.86 1.07 -1.35
CA GLU A 269 22.05 2.03 -0.25
C GLU A 269 22.30 1.36 1.10
N LEU A 270 21.63 0.24 1.40
CA LEU A 270 21.89 -0.49 2.64
C LEU A 270 23.30 -1.06 2.72
N THR A 271 23.84 -1.53 1.58
CA THR A 271 25.22 -2.00 1.53
C THR A 271 26.25 -0.87 1.68
N LYS A 272 25.92 0.36 1.27
CA LYS A 272 26.79 1.53 1.52
C LYS A 272 26.85 1.94 3.00
N GLN A 273 25.83 1.57 3.78
CA GLN A 273 25.73 1.86 5.21
C GLN A 273 26.21 0.68 6.09
N ASP A 274 27.00 -0.24 5.52
CA ASP A 274 27.51 -1.45 6.17
C ASP A 274 26.44 -2.41 6.73
N MET A 275 25.17 -2.24 6.34
CA MET A 275 24.05 -3.10 6.76
C MET A 275 23.82 -4.29 5.84
N ALA A 276 24.89 -4.98 5.44
CA ALA A 276 24.79 -6.15 4.57
C ALA A 276 23.87 -7.26 5.12
N PRO A 277 23.87 -7.61 6.42
CA PRO A 277 23.00 -8.66 6.94
C PRO A 277 21.50 -8.34 6.81
N THR A 278 21.09 -7.09 7.03
CA THR A 278 19.67 -6.70 6.91
C THR A 278 19.23 -6.66 5.46
N ALA A 279 20.10 -6.24 4.54
CA ALA A 279 19.84 -6.28 3.11
C ALA A 279 19.62 -7.73 2.61
N VAL A 280 20.44 -8.68 3.08
CA VAL A 280 20.29 -10.11 2.77
C VAL A 280 19.00 -10.67 3.39
N ALA A 281 18.68 -10.32 4.63
CA ALA A 281 17.43 -10.76 5.26
C ALA A 281 16.20 -10.27 4.48
N MET A 282 16.17 -8.99 4.10
CA MET A 282 15.05 -8.42 3.33
C MET A 282 14.91 -9.04 1.93
N SER A 283 16.01 -9.28 1.24
CA SER A 283 15.98 -9.90 -0.09
C SER A 283 15.43 -11.33 -0.03
N LEU A 284 15.88 -12.14 0.94
CA LEU A 284 15.35 -13.49 1.17
C LEU A 284 13.86 -13.48 1.54
N LEU A 285 13.44 -12.58 2.43
CA LEU A 285 12.03 -12.45 2.80
C LEU A 285 11.15 -12.01 1.61
N SER A 286 11.69 -11.25 0.67
CA SER A 286 10.94 -10.84 -0.52
C SER A 286 10.61 -12.00 -1.47
N LEU A 287 11.37 -13.10 -1.42
CA LEU A 287 11.08 -14.32 -2.18
C LEU A 287 9.80 -15.02 -1.69
N LEU A 288 9.47 -14.92 -0.39
CA LEU A 288 8.18 -15.37 0.13
C LEU A 288 7.03 -14.62 -0.54
N GLY A 289 7.22 -13.30 -0.74
CA GLY A 289 6.29 -12.46 -1.47
C GLY A 289 6.09 -12.92 -2.91
N LEU A 290 7.19 -13.18 -3.59
CA LEU A 290 7.21 -13.69 -4.97
C LEU A 290 6.43 -15.01 -5.12
N PHE A 291 6.49 -15.91 -4.15
CA PHE A 291 5.77 -17.19 -4.24
C PHE A 291 4.25 -17.03 -4.33
N PHE A 292 3.61 -16.17 -3.52
CA PHE A 292 2.16 -16.00 -3.63
C PHE A 292 1.77 -15.25 -4.91
N TYR A 293 2.63 -14.38 -5.44
CA TYR A 293 2.42 -13.77 -6.75
C TYR A 293 2.50 -14.80 -7.88
N LEU A 294 3.49 -15.70 -7.84
CA LEU A 294 3.57 -16.83 -8.78
C LEU A 294 2.35 -17.73 -8.68
N ARG A 295 1.84 -17.98 -7.47
CA ARG A 295 0.60 -18.74 -7.28
C ARG A 295 -0.59 -18.05 -7.95
N LEU A 296 -0.73 -16.73 -7.82
CA LEU A 296 -1.79 -15.97 -8.50
C LEU A 296 -1.62 -16.00 -10.02
N ALA A 297 -0.41 -15.82 -10.51
CA ALA A 297 -0.05 -15.92 -11.92
C ALA A 297 -0.37 -17.31 -12.50
N TYR A 298 0.00 -18.37 -11.79
CA TYR A 298 -0.29 -19.76 -12.16
C TYR A 298 -1.79 -20.02 -12.27
N CYS A 299 -2.56 -19.47 -11.35
CA CYS A 299 -4.01 -19.56 -11.34
C CYS A 299 -4.66 -18.72 -12.44
N ALA A 300 -4.05 -17.61 -12.85
CA ALA A 300 -4.63 -16.71 -13.83
C ALA A 300 -4.40 -17.14 -15.28
N THR A 301 -3.25 -17.74 -15.60
CA THR A 301 -2.83 -17.93 -17.00
C THR A 301 -2.22 -19.30 -17.33
N ILE A 302 -1.48 -19.91 -16.40
CA ILE A 302 -0.65 -21.09 -16.72
C ILE A 302 -1.49 -22.36 -16.74
N THR A 303 -2.54 -22.42 -15.92
CA THR A 303 -3.47 -23.56 -15.89
C THR A 303 -4.84 -23.19 -16.44
N LEU A 304 -5.45 -24.17 -17.12
CA LEU A 304 -6.82 -24.11 -17.61
C LEU A 304 -7.70 -25.06 -16.77
N PRO A 305 -8.28 -24.56 -15.66
CA PRO A 305 -9.18 -25.35 -14.82
C PRO A 305 -10.54 -25.54 -15.50
N PRO A 306 -11.34 -26.54 -15.06
CA PRO A 306 -12.63 -26.83 -15.69
C PRO A 306 -13.56 -25.62 -15.63
N HIS A 307 -14.09 -25.24 -16.80
CA HIS A 307 -15.03 -24.14 -16.93
C HIS A 307 -16.47 -24.58 -16.66
N THR A 308 -17.30 -23.64 -16.21
CA THR A 308 -18.74 -23.88 -16.08
C THR A 308 -19.42 -23.79 -17.46
N THR A 309 -20.49 -24.55 -17.64
CA THR A 309 -21.28 -24.58 -18.89
C THR A 309 -21.80 -23.20 -19.32
N ASN A 310 -22.05 -22.30 -18.35
CA ASN A 310 -22.58 -20.96 -18.58
C ASN A 310 -21.56 -19.92 -19.11
N HIS A 311 -20.30 -20.31 -19.38
CA HIS A 311 -19.28 -19.36 -19.84
C HIS A 311 -19.59 -18.74 -21.22
N MET A 312 -20.27 -19.46 -22.11
CA MET A 312 -20.61 -18.99 -23.46
C MET A 312 -21.39 -17.67 -23.46
N LYS A 313 -22.26 -17.43 -22.46
CA LYS A 313 -23.01 -16.17 -22.34
C LYS A 313 -22.11 -14.95 -22.09
N GLN A 314 -20.91 -15.16 -21.55
CA GLN A 314 -19.96 -14.09 -21.25
C GLN A 314 -19.14 -13.67 -22.48
N TRP A 315 -19.04 -14.51 -23.50
CA TRP A 315 -18.34 -14.18 -24.75
C TRP A 315 -19.09 -13.16 -25.61
N HIS A 316 -20.41 -13.08 -25.47
CA HIS A 316 -21.23 -12.14 -26.24
C HIS A 316 -21.24 -10.71 -25.68
N VAL A 317 -20.72 -10.47 -24.48
CA VAL A 317 -20.73 -9.14 -23.84
C VAL A 317 -19.35 -8.51 -23.94
N ASN A 318 -19.18 -7.58 -24.88
CA ASN A 318 -17.95 -6.80 -24.98
C ASN A 318 -18.08 -5.50 -24.17
N LYS A 319 -17.30 -5.37 -23.10
CA LYS A 319 -17.16 -4.11 -22.35
C LYS A 319 -15.72 -3.64 -22.45
N PRO A 320 -15.46 -2.48 -23.10
CA PRO A 320 -14.09 -2.00 -23.25
C PRO A 320 -13.49 -1.67 -21.87
N VAL A 321 -12.22 -2.03 -21.70
CA VAL A 321 -11.44 -1.69 -20.53
C VAL A 321 -11.03 -0.22 -20.63
N GLY A 322 -11.04 0.50 -19.52
CA GLY A 322 -10.67 1.91 -19.49
C GLY A 322 -9.22 2.14 -19.96
N THR A 323 -9.00 3.22 -20.71
CA THR A 323 -7.67 3.62 -21.21
C THR A 323 -6.65 3.83 -20.09
N SER A 324 -7.10 4.24 -18.90
CA SER A 324 -6.25 4.37 -17.71
C SER A 324 -5.57 3.06 -17.29
N VAL A 325 -6.22 1.91 -17.50
CA VAL A 325 -5.63 0.61 -17.20
C VAL A 325 -4.45 0.35 -18.12
N ALA A 326 -4.62 0.60 -19.43
CA ALA A 326 -3.54 0.42 -20.40
C ALA A 326 -2.31 1.28 -20.03
N ILE A 327 -2.51 2.57 -19.76
CA ILE A 327 -1.44 3.50 -19.38
C ILE A 327 -0.72 3.05 -18.10
N LEU A 328 -1.47 2.69 -17.06
CA LEU A 328 -0.87 2.24 -15.80
C LEU A 328 -0.10 0.92 -15.98
N THR A 329 -0.63 0.00 -16.79
CA THR A 329 0.04 -1.29 -17.03
C THR A 329 1.33 -1.13 -17.82
N THR A 330 1.36 -0.29 -18.86
CA THR A 330 2.58 -0.08 -19.66
C THR A 330 3.66 0.59 -18.81
N LEU A 331 3.31 1.62 -18.04
CA LEU A 331 4.23 2.26 -17.10
C LEU A 331 4.75 1.26 -16.06
N SER A 332 3.90 0.37 -15.53
CA SER A 332 4.31 -0.61 -14.52
C SER A 332 5.29 -1.67 -15.03
N LEU A 333 5.46 -1.80 -16.35
CA LEU A 333 6.32 -2.82 -16.96
C LEU A 333 7.61 -2.25 -17.54
N VAL A 334 7.59 -1.05 -18.14
CA VAL A 334 8.66 -0.57 -19.04
C VAL A 334 9.51 0.57 -18.45
N LEU A 335 9.29 1.04 -17.22
CA LEU A 335 10.11 2.11 -16.61
C LEU A 335 11.56 1.73 -16.26
N LEU A 336 11.98 0.45 -16.32
CA LEU A 336 13.32 0.04 -15.87
C LEU A 336 14.48 0.70 -16.66
N PRO A 337 14.44 0.85 -18.00
CA PRO A 337 15.49 1.53 -18.75
C PRO A 337 15.65 3.02 -18.40
N ILE A 338 14.62 3.64 -17.81
CA ILE A 338 14.61 5.05 -17.39
C ILE A 338 15.17 5.20 -15.96
N SER A 339 15.70 4.12 -15.36
CA SER A 339 16.29 4.13 -14.02
C SER A 339 17.33 5.22 -13.75
N PRO A 340 18.28 5.56 -14.65
CA PRO A 340 19.30 6.56 -14.31
C PRO A 340 18.70 7.95 -14.14
N ILE A 341 17.68 8.29 -14.93
CA ILE A 341 16.98 9.58 -14.85
C ILE A 341 16.19 9.64 -13.54
N ILE A 342 15.50 8.56 -13.18
CA ILE A 342 14.70 8.46 -11.96
C ILE A 342 15.56 8.57 -10.70
N ALA A 343 16.78 8.01 -10.71
CA ALA A 343 17.69 8.06 -9.57
C ALA A 343 18.36 9.43 -9.36
N SER A 344 18.42 10.26 -10.41
CA SER A 344 19.03 11.61 -10.35
C SER A 344 18.12 12.70 -9.76
N ILE A 345 16.83 12.40 -9.55
CA ILE A 345 15.80 13.32 -9.03
C ILE A 345 15.67 13.13 -7.51
#